data_AF-A0A7C9EEL8-F1
#
_entry.id   AF-A0A7C9EEL8-F1
#
_cell.length_a   1.000
_cell.length_b   1.000
_cell.length_c   1.000
_cell.angle_alpha   90.00
_cell.angle_beta   90.00
_cell.angle_gamma   90.00
#
_symmetry.space_group_name_H-M   'P 1'
#
loop_
_entity.id
_entity.type
_entity.pdbx_description
1 polymer ?
#
loop_
_entity_poly.entity_id
_entity_poly.type
_entity_poly.pdbx_seq_one_letter_code
_entity_poly.pdbx_strand_id
1 'polypeptide(L)'
;LPNIVQGCHWVLLYSTLRDGISLRTLMRKSAALSGPGLLIAGDRKGAVFGGLLDCPLRPCPKRKYQGTNQTFVFTNICGEPRLFRATGANRYFYLCLNDMIAFGG
;
A
#
# COMPACT_ATOMS: atom_id res chain seq x y z
N LEU A 1 8.31 -9.96 -6.51
CA LEU A 1 7.58 -9.76 -5.24
C LEU A 1 8.27 -10.56 -4.12
N PRO A 2 8.06 -10.28 -2.82
CA PRO A 2 8.70 -11.05 -1.74
C PRO A 2 8.43 -12.56 -1.84
N ASN A 3 9.37 -13.43 -1.44
CA ASN A 3 9.20 -14.89 -1.54
C ASN A 3 7.95 -15.40 -0.80
N ILE A 4 7.52 -14.71 0.26
CA ILE A 4 6.29 -15.00 1.02
C ILE A 4 5.00 -14.90 0.20
N VAL A 5 5.00 -14.24 -0.97
CA VAL A 5 3.81 -14.17 -1.84
C VAL A 5 3.93 -15.04 -3.09
N GLN A 6 5.01 -15.80 -3.22
CA GLN A 6 5.22 -16.68 -4.36
C GLN A 6 4.32 -17.92 -4.21
N GLY A 7 3.38 -18.11 -5.13
CA GLY A 7 2.35 -19.16 -5.07
C GLY A 7 1.03 -18.73 -4.42
N CYS A 8 0.94 -17.50 -3.90
CA CYS A 8 -0.31 -16.94 -3.38
C CYS A 8 -1.21 -16.44 -4.52
N HIS A 9 -2.51 -16.67 -4.40
CA HIS A 9 -3.51 -16.11 -5.31
C HIS A 9 -3.78 -14.66 -4.94
N TRP A 10 -3.72 -13.77 -5.94
CA TRP A 10 -4.07 -12.36 -5.77
C TRP A 10 -5.58 -12.20 -5.75
N VAL A 11 -6.10 -11.52 -4.73
CA VAL A 11 -7.53 -11.23 -4.59
C VAL A 11 -7.74 -9.73 -4.53
N LEU A 12 -8.68 -9.22 -5.33
CA LEU A 12 -9.03 -7.80 -5.34
C LEU A 12 -9.91 -7.45 -4.13
N LEU A 13 -9.29 -6.96 -3.06
CA LEU A 13 -9.98 -6.53 -1.84
C LEU A 13 -10.81 -5.25 -2.05
N TYR A 14 -10.30 -4.29 -2.82
CA TYR A 14 -10.92 -2.98 -3.01
C TYR A 14 -10.58 -2.37 -4.38
N SER A 15 -11.56 -1.72 -5.02
CA SER A 15 -11.35 -0.89 -6.21
C SER A 15 -12.21 0.37 -6.13
N THR A 16 -11.68 1.51 -6.57
CA THR A 16 -12.45 2.76 -6.59
C THR A 16 -13.66 2.72 -7.52
N LEU A 17 -13.60 1.89 -8.56
CA LEU A 17 -14.69 1.69 -9.52
C LEU A 17 -15.83 0.86 -8.92
N ARG A 18 -15.51 -0.14 -8.08
CA ARG A 18 -16.49 -1.07 -7.49
C ARG A 18 -17.01 -0.60 -6.13
N ASP A 19 -16.12 -0.06 -5.31
CA ASP A 19 -16.33 0.14 -3.88
C ASP A 19 -16.39 1.63 -3.48
N GLY A 20 -16.25 2.54 -4.45
CA GLY A 20 -16.25 4.00 -4.26
C GLY A 20 -14.87 4.55 -3.88
N ILE A 21 -14.77 5.84 -3.54
CA ILE A 21 -13.49 6.52 -3.26
C ILE A 21 -13.21 6.72 -1.76
N SER A 22 -13.99 6.09 -0.88
CA SER A 22 -13.91 6.30 0.57
C SER A 22 -12.77 5.51 1.20
N LEU A 23 -11.82 6.22 1.81
CA LEU A 23 -10.72 5.62 2.57
C LEU A 23 -11.22 4.70 3.71
N ARG A 24 -12.31 5.09 4.37
CA ARG A 24 -12.93 4.29 5.43
C ARG A 24 -13.43 2.94 4.89
N THR A 25 -13.99 2.92 3.68
CA THR A 25 -14.43 1.68 3.02
C THR A 25 -13.23 0.81 2.67
N LEU A 26 -12.13 1.38 2.16
CA LEU A 26 -10.88 0.66 1.92
C LEU A 26 -10.36 -0.01 3.21
N MET A 27 -10.27 0.73 4.31
CA MET A 27 -9.82 0.19 5.60
C MET A 27 -10.71 -0.97 6.07
N ARG A 28 -12.04 -0.80 5.99
CA ARG A 28 -12.99 -1.86 6.35
C ARG A 28 -12.83 -3.10 5.48
N LYS A 29 -12.62 -2.95 4.17
CA LYS A 29 -12.41 -4.10 3.27
C LYS A 29 -11.05 -4.77 3.48
N SER A 30 -10.01 -4.01 3.81
CA SER A 30 -8.70 -4.57 4.15
C SER A 30 -8.75 -5.47 5.39
N ALA A 31 -9.72 -5.27 6.29
CA ALA A 31 -9.95 -6.13 7.46
C ALA A 31 -10.38 -7.56 7.12
N ALA A 32 -10.84 -7.82 5.88
CA ALA A 32 -11.31 -9.14 5.47
C ALA A 32 -10.18 -10.16 5.25
N LEU A 33 -8.93 -9.71 5.03
CA LEU A 33 -7.78 -10.58 4.79
C LEU A 33 -6.53 -10.03 5.47
N SER A 34 -5.83 -10.91 6.20
CA SER A 34 -4.54 -10.57 6.81
C SER A 34 -3.39 -11.02 5.92
N GLY A 35 -2.36 -10.19 5.77
CA GLY A 35 -1.20 -10.48 4.94
C GLY A 35 -0.74 -9.28 4.11
N PRO A 36 0.23 -9.48 3.19
CA PRO A 36 0.74 -8.41 2.34
C PRO A 36 -0.34 -7.90 1.39
N GLY A 37 -0.59 -6.59 1.44
CA GLY A 37 -1.50 -5.86 0.56
C GLY A 37 -0.72 -5.02 -0.45
N LEU A 38 -1.15 -5.04 -1.71
CA LEU A 38 -0.60 -4.18 -2.74
C LEU A 38 -1.59 -3.06 -3.05
N LEU A 39 -1.21 -1.83 -2.71
CA LEU A 39 -1.96 -0.64 -3.08
C LEU A 39 -1.46 -0.16 -4.44
N ILE A 40 -2.37 -0.01 -5.41
CA ILE A 40 -2.08 0.51 -6.75
C ILE A 40 -2.99 1.71 -6.99
N ALA A 41 -2.39 2.84 -7.34
CA ALA A 41 -3.06 4.06 -7.74
C ALA A 41 -2.65 4.43 -9.17
N GLY A 42 -3.61 4.93 -9.94
CA GLY A 42 -3.40 5.47 -11.26
C GLY A 42 -3.91 6.91 -11.34
N ASP A 43 -3.16 7.79 -11.99
CA ASP A 43 -3.62 9.15 -12.30
C ASP A 43 -4.30 9.22 -13.68
N ARG A 44 -4.89 10.38 -14.00
CA ARG A 44 -5.55 10.61 -15.29
C ARG A 44 -4.58 10.79 -16.47
N LYS A 45 -3.29 10.95 -16.20
CA LYS A 45 -2.23 11.14 -17.20
C LYS A 45 -1.51 9.83 -17.55
N GLY A 46 -1.93 8.70 -16.95
CA GLY A 46 -1.37 7.38 -17.21
C GLY A 46 -0.25 6.97 -16.26
N ALA A 47 0.05 7.77 -15.23
CA ALA A 47 0.97 7.35 -14.19
C ALA A 47 0.33 6.27 -13.32
N VAL A 48 1.09 5.21 -13.04
CA VAL A 48 0.75 4.10 -12.16
C VAL A 48 1.83 4.01 -11.10
N PHE A 49 1.41 4.08 -9.85
CA PHE A 49 2.30 4.06 -8.69
C PHE A 49 1.59 3.44 -7.49
N GLY A 50 2.36 3.10 -6.47
CA GLY A 50 1.80 2.46 -5.30
C GLY A 50 2.85 1.85 -4.40
N GLY A 51 2.43 0.94 -3.55
CA GLY A 51 3.33 0.29 -2.61
C GLY A 51 2.76 -0.96 -1.95
N LEU A 52 3.66 -1.76 -1.41
CA LEU A 52 3.34 -2.92 -0.59
C LEU A 52 3.21 -2.50 0.87
N LEU A 53 2.09 -2.86 1.49
CA LEU A 53 1.79 -2.65 2.90
C LEU A 53 1.30 -3.94 3.53
N ASP A 54 1.06 -3.91 4.84
CA ASP A 54 0.46 -5.04 5.54
C ASP A 54 -1.03 -4.77 5.79
N CYS A 55 -1.87 -5.71 5.39
CA CYS A 55 -3.28 -5.76 5.73
C CYS A 55 -3.49 -6.51 7.05
N PRO A 56 -4.44 -6.07 7.88
CA PRO A 56 -5.39 -4.99 7.59
C PRO A 56 -4.81 -3.59 7.84
N LEU A 57 -5.31 -2.60 7.10
CA LEU A 57 -4.99 -1.20 7.31
C LEU A 57 -5.60 -0.71 8.62
N ARG A 58 -4.75 -0.56 9.64
CA ARG A 58 -5.16 -0.10 10.97
C ARG A 58 -4.87 1.39 11.12
N PRO A 59 -5.88 2.27 11.07
CA PRO A 59 -5.67 3.68 11.32
C PRO A 59 -5.19 3.88 12.76
N CYS A 60 -4.06 4.57 12.92
CA CYS A 60 -3.53 4.94 14.23
C CYS A 60 -3.97 6.39 14.56
N PRO A 61 -4.53 6.65 15.76
CA PRO A 61 -4.91 8.01 16.17
C PRO A 61 -3.70 8.92 16.41
N LYS A 62 -2.51 8.34 16.66
CA LYS A 62 -1.23 9.05 16.70
C LYS A 62 -0.47 8.77 15.40
N ARG A 63 0.29 9.76 14.89
CA ARG A 63 1.21 9.59 13.75
C ARG A 63 2.31 8.58 14.11
N LYS A 64 2.03 7.30 13.85
CA LYS A 64 2.94 6.18 14.12
C LYS A 64 3.14 5.42 12.82
N TYR A 65 4.40 5.33 12.40
CA TYR A 65 4.79 4.51 11.26
C TYR A 65 4.59 3.03 11.55
N GLN A 66 4.11 2.31 10.56
CA GLN A 66 3.81 0.88 10.56
C GLN A 66 4.54 0.20 9.40
N GLY A 67 4.57 -1.13 9.39
CA GLY A 67 5.16 -1.94 8.34
C GLY A 67 6.51 -2.55 8.69
N THR A 68 7.11 -3.21 7.71
CA THR A 68 8.38 -3.93 7.81
C THR A 68 9.32 -3.56 6.66
N ASN A 69 10.54 -4.07 6.67
CA ASN A 69 11.49 -3.91 5.56
C ASN A 69 11.04 -4.56 4.24
N GLN A 70 9.93 -5.32 4.24
CA GLN A 70 9.33 -5.86 3.03
C GLN A 70 8.50 -4.82 2.27
N THR A 71 8.12 -3.70 2.91
CA THR A 71 7.47 -2.57 2.26
C THR A 71 8.38 -1.99 1.19
N PHE A 72 7.78 -1.72 0.02
CA PHE A 72 8.41 -1.04 -1.09
C PHE A 72 7.39 -0.12 -1.75
N VAL A 73 7.87 0.87 -2.50
CA VAL A 73 7.05 1.69 -3.38
C VAL A 73 7.49 1.47 -4.83
N PHE A 74 6.58 1.68 -5.77
CA PHE A 74 6.88 1.60 -7.20
C PHE A 74 6.20 2.72 -7.94
N THR A 75 6.76 3.10 -9.09
CA THR A 75 6.20 4.14 -9.96
C THR A 75 6.72 4.00 -11.38
N ASN A 76 5.91 4.37 -12.36
CA ASN A 76 6.30 4.56 -13.77
C ASN A 76 6.47 6.04 -14.16
N ILE A 77 6.34 6.99 -13.22
CA ILE A 77 6.38 8.43 -13.54
C ILE A 77 7.73 8.83 -14.15
N CYS A 78 8.81 8.13 -13.80
CA CYS A 78 10.15 8.42 -14.27
C CYS A 78 10.53 7.64 -15.55
N GLY A 79 9.56 7.30 -16.41
CA GLY A 79 9.76 6.48 -17.61
C GLY A 79 9.54 5.00 -17.32
N GLU A 80 10.62 4.21 -17.36
CA GLU A 80 10.52 2.77 -17.04
C GLU A 80 10.01 2.54 -15.61
N PRO A 81 9.16 1.52 -15.36
CA PRO A 81 8.69 1.18 -14.03
C PRO A 81 9.85 0.90 -13.07
N ARG A 82 9.93 1.66 -11.97
CA ARG A 82 10.96 1.52 -10.94
C ARG A 82 10.37 1.02 -9.63
N LEU A 83 11.15 0.18 -8.95
CA LEU A 83 10.84 -0.38 -7.65
C LEU A 83 11.85 0.13 -6.61
N PHE A 84 11.36 0.77 -5.56
CA PHE A 84 12.16 1.31 -4.46
C PHE A 84 11.88 0.54 -3.18
N ARG A 85 12.89 -0.19 -2.70
CA ARG A 85 12.82 -0.97 -1.46
C ARG A 85 13.33 -0.16 -0.27
N ALA A 86 12.96 -0.57 0.94
CA ALA A 86 13.51 0.00 2.15
C ALA A 86 15.05 -0.05 2.14
N THR A 87 15.69 1.10 2.38
CA THR A 87 17.16 1.24 2.40
C THR A 87 17.78 0.83 3.74
N GLY A 88 16.97 0.65 4.78
CA GLY A 88 17.44 0.41 6.14
C GLY A 88 17.84 1.68 6.91
N ALA A 89 17.77 2.86 6.29
CA ALA A 89 18.13 4.13 6.95
C ALA A 89 17.15 4.52 8.07
N ASN A 90 15.87 4.14 7.94
CA ASN A 90 14.84 4.37 8.96
C ASN A 90 13.79 3.26 8.94
N ARG A 91 12.85 3.31 9.88
CA ARG A 91 11.70 2.39 9.99
C ARG A 91 10.38 3.08 9.67
N TYR A 92 10.42 4.11 8.81
CA TYR A 92 9.27 4.94 8.45
C TYR A 92 8.64 4.44 7.15
N PHE A 93 8.05 3.23 7.20
CA PHE A 93 7.58 2.56 5.98
C PHE A 93 6.25 3.11 5.47
N TYR A 94 5.18 3.10 6.28
CA TYR A 94 3.92 3.76 5.93
C TYR A 94 3.15 4.28 7.14
N LEU A 95 2.30 5.29 6.92
CA LEU A 95 1.34 5.82 7.85
C LEU A 95 -0.07 5.47 7.39
N CYS A 96 -0.91 5.11 8.34
CA CYS A 96 -2.35 4.92 8.14
C CYS A 96 -3.06 5.72 9.22
N LEU A 97 -3.71 6.81 8.81
CA LEU A 97 -4.55 7.69 9.63
C LEU A 97 -5.99 7.58 9.12
N ASN A 98 -6.96 8.10 9.88
CA ASN A 98 -8.38 8.03 9.48
C ASN A 98 -8.70 8.75 8.16
N ASP A 99 -7.87 9.71 7.77
CA ASP A 99 -8.03 10.62 6.62
C ASP A 99 -6.93 10.49 5.58
N MET A 100 -5.84 9.74 5.86
CA MET A 100 -4.69 9.65 4.97
C MET A 100 -3.98 8.29 5.09
N ILE A 101 -3.48 7.80 3.95
CA ILE A 101 -2.41 6.78 3.90
C ILE A 101 -1.21 7.40 3.20
N ALA A 102 -0.02 7.23 3.77
CA ALA A 102 1.23 7.74 3.21
C ALA A 102 2.33 6.67 3.29
N PHE A 103 3.27 6.69 2.35
CA PHE A 103 4.43 5.79 2.30
C PHE A 103 5.72 6.58 2.35
N GLY A 104 6.70 6.11 3.14
CA GLY A 104 7.98 6.78 3.35
C GLY A 104 7.84 8.01 4.26
N GLY A 105 8.88 8.26 5.06
CA GLY A 105 8.98 9.43 5.92
C GLY A 105 10.39 9.65 6.45
#